data_AF-A0A3C1RS90-F1
#
_entry.id   AF-A0A3C1RS90-F1
#
_cell.length_a   1.000
_cell.length_b   1.000
_cell.length_c   1.000
_cell.angle_alpha   90.00
_cell.angle_beta   90.00
_cell.angle_gamma   90.00
#
_symmetry.space_group_name_H-M   'P 1'
#
loop_
_entity.id
_entity.type
_entity.pdbx_description
1 polymer ?
#
loop_
_entity_poly.entity_id
_entity_poly.type
_entity_poly.pdbx_seq_one_letter_code
_entity_poly.pdbx_strand_id
1 'polypeptide(L)' 'PPAPPALLSGSQILAARKSRKISQRDLAKSVGKSQSWVRDVESGRIQVGLKEQQLLLKILGLTP' A
#
# COMPACT_ATOMS: atom_id res chain seq x y z
N PRO A 1 22.64 12.56 1.69
CA PRO A 1 22.00 11.36 2.29
C PRO A 1 20.76 10.96 1.45
N PRO A 2 20.60 9.69 1.04
CA PRO A 2 19.35 9.25 0.44
C PRO A 2 18.25 9.32 1.52
N ALA A 3 17.09 9.85 1.17
CA ALA A 3 15.94 9.87 2.09
C ALA A 3 15.63 8.43 2.54
N PRO A 4 15.23 8.20 3.81
CA PRO A 4 14.74 6.89 4.21
C PRO A 4 13.63 6.45 3.25
N PRO A 5 13.54 5.14 2.91
CA PRO A 5 12.47 4.66 2.04
C PRO A 5 11.14 5.12 2.64
N ALA A 6 10.47 6.02 1.94
CA ALA A 6 9.30 6.70 2.47
C ALA A 6 8.21 5.66 2.73
N LEU A 7 7.95 5.38 4.00
CA LEU A 7 6.86 4.49 4.40
C LEU A 7 5.55 5.15 3.98
N LEU A 8 4.73 4.41 3.23
CA LEU A 8 3.42 4.86 2.80
C LEU A 8 2.47 4.87 3.99
N SER A 9 1.82 6.01 4.20
CA SER A 9 0.64 6.11 5.07
C SER A 9 -0.58 5.44 4.41
N GLY A 10 -1.57 5.06 5.22
CA GLY A 10 -2.83 4.49 4.73
C GLY A 10 -3.54 5.37 3.70
N SER A 11 -3.51 6.69 3.90
CA SER A 11 -4.06 7.68 2.97
C SER A 11 -3.29 7.75 1.64
N GLN A 12 -1.96 7.63 1.66
CA GLN A 12 -1.14 7.55 0.45
C GLN A 12 -1.42 6.26 -0.34
N ILE A 13 -1.57 5.13 0.35
CA ILE A 13 -1.94 3.86 -0.26
C ILE A 13 -3.30 3.98 -0.94
N LEU A 14 -4.29 4.57 -0.24
CA LEU A 14 -5.63 4.82 -0.77
C LEU A 14 -5.59 5.70 -2.02
N ALA A 15 -4.87 6.82 -1.97
CA ALA A 15 -4.75 7.75 -3.07
C ALA A 15 -4.10 7.11 -4.29
N ALA A 16 -2.99 6.39 -4.10
CA ALA A 16 -2.28 5.71 -5.17
C ALA A 16 -3.06 4.53 -5.75
N ARG A 17 -3.81 3.80 -4.92
CA ARG A 17 -4.70 2.75 -5.39
C ARG A 17 -5.78 3.33 -6.31
N LYS A 18 -6.39 4.45 -5.90
CA LYS A 18 -7.41 5.15 -6.70
C LYS A 18 -6.83 5.72 -8.00
N SER A 19 -5.62 6.29 -7.97
CA SER A 19 -4.97 6.82 -9.19
C SER A 19 -4.71 5.73 -10.23
N ARG A 20 -4.40 4.51 -9.77
CA ARG A 20 -4.26 3.32 -10.63
C ARG A 20 -5.57 2.65 -11.01
N LYS A 21 -6.72 3.14 -10.52
CA LYS A 21 -8.07 2.59 -10.79
C LYS A 21 -8.22 1.10 -10.44
N ILE A 22 -7.51 0.62 -9.42
CA ILE A 22 -7.64 -0.77 -8.93
C ILE A 22 -8.51 -0.82 -7.67
N SER A 23 -9.24 -1.93 -7.46
CA SER A 23 -10.04 -2.09 -6.25
C SER A 23 -9.19 -2.52 -5.05
N GLN A 24 -9.74 -2.41 -3.83
CA GLN A 24 -9.08 -2.94 -2.63
C GLN A 24 -8.78 -4.44 -2.76
N ARG A 25 -9.68 -5.19 -3.41
CA ARG A 25 -9.52 -6.62 -3.66
C ARG A 25 -8.39 -6.90 -4.64
N ASP A 26 -8.23 -6.08 -5.68
CA ASP A 26 -7.15 -6.27 -6.65
C ASP A 26 -5.79 -5.99 -5.99
N LEU A 27 -5.70 -4.90 -5.21
CA LEU A 27 -4.51 -4.61 -4.43
C LEU A 27 -4.20 -5.76 -3.44
N ALA A 28 -5.22 -6.26 -2.75
CA ALA A 28 -5.10 -7.36 -1.80
C ALA A 28 -4.55 -8.64 -2.46
N LYS A 29 -5.07 -8.99 -3.65
CA LYS A 29 -4.56 -10.12 -4.44
C LYS A 29 -3.09 -9.93 -4.79
N SER A 30 -2.68 -8.73 -5.21
CA SER A 30 -1.29 -8.44 -5.56
C SER A 30 -0.33 -8.52 -4.36
N VAL A 31 -0.79 -8.20 -3.15
CA VAL A 31 0.02 -8.34 -1.92
C VAL A 31 -0.14 -9.70 -1.22
N GLY A 32 -0.99 -10.59 -1.74
CA GLY A 32 -1.28 -11.88 -1.11
C GLY A 32 -2.01 -11.77 0.24
N LYS A 33 -2.89 -10.78 0.39
CA LYS A 33 -3.67 -10.51 1.62
C LYS A 33 -5.17 -10.49 1.31
N SER A 34 -6.00 -10.32 2.35
CA SER A 34 -7.45 -10.15 2.21
C SER A 34 -7.83 -8.71 1.85
N GLN A 35 -9.02 -8.51 1.28
CA GLN A 35 -9.56 -7.16 1.06
C GLN A 35 -9.71 -6.39 2.39
N SER A 36 -10.13 -7.07 3.46
CA SER A 36 -10.26 -6.46 4.80
C SER A 36 -8.93 -5.91 5.29
N TRP A 37 -7.83 -6.63 5.06
CA TRP A 37 -6.48 -6.16 5.39
C TRP A 37 -6.15 -4.84 4.68
N VAL A 38 -6.45 -4.71 3.38
CA VAL A 38 -6.22 -3.46 2.65
C VAL A 38 -7.04 -2.31 3.22
N ARG A 39 -8.33 -2.53 3.53
CA ARG A 39 -9.19 -1.52 4.16
C ARG A 39 -8.64 -1.06 5.52
N ASP A 40 -8.17 -2.00 6.34
CA ASP A 40 -7.62 -1.69 7.67
C ASP A 40 -6.26 -0.98 7.59
N VAL A 41 -5.47 -1.26 6.55
CA VAL A 41 -4.26 -0.49 6.21
C VAL A 41 -4.60 0.92 5.72
N GLU A 42 -5.54 1.07 4.79
CA GLU A 42 -5.95 2.37 4.24
C GLU A 42 -6.55 3.29 5.32
N SER A 43 -7.24 2.72 6.31
CA SER A 43 -7.79 3.46 7.45
C SER A 43 -6.79 3.69 8.59
N GLY A 44 -5.56 3.17 8.47
CA GLY A 44 -4.52 3.31 9.49
C GLY A 44 -4.70 2.44 10.74
N ARG A 45 -5.68 1.52 10.75
CA ARG A 45 -5.87 0.54 11.84
C ARG A 45 -4.76 -0.49 11.92
N ILE A 46 -4.17 -0.83 10.78
CA ILE A 46 -3.04 -1.76 10.69
C ILE A 46 -1.79 -1.01 10.24
N GLN A 47 -0.75 -1.09 11.06
CA GLN A 47 0.61 -0.71 10.67
C GLN A 47 1.21 -1.82 9.79
N VAL A 48 1.74 -1.41 8.63
CA VAL A 48 2.28 -2.32 7.62
C VAL A 48 3.77 -2.52 7.87
N GLY A 49 4.23 -3.78 7.90
CA GLY A 49 5.66 -4.09 8.02
C GLY A 49 6.46 -3.66 6.79
N LEU A 50 7.80 -3.61 6.93
CA LEU A 50 8.70 -3.18 5.86
C LEU A 50 8.56 -4.00 4.58
N LYS A 51 8.34 -5.32 4.70
CA LYS A 51 8.17 -6.22 3.55
C LYS A 51 6.94 -5.85 2.73
N GLU A 52 5.80 -5.69 3.39
CA GLU A 52 4.55 -5.30 2.72
C GLU A 52 4.60 -3.84 2.22
N GLN A 53 5.27 -2.93 2.93
CA GLN A 53 5.55 -1.57 2.47
C GLN A 53 6.29 -1.56 1.13
N GLN A 54 7.35 -2.35 1.01
CA GLN A 54 8.12 -2.47 -0.23
C GLN A 54 7.28 -3.03 -1.37
N LEU A 55 6.43 -4.02 -1.08
CA LEU A 55 5.54 -4.62 -2.06
C LEU A 55 4.47 -3.63 -2.53
N LEU A 56 3.88 -2.86 -1.61
CA LEU A 56 2.93 -1.79 -1.91
C LEU A 56 3.57 -0.71 -2.79
N LEU A 57 4.77 -0.23 -2.45
CA LEU A 57 5.51 0.74 -3.26
C LEU A 57 5.69 0.25 -4.71
N LYS A 58 6.06 -1.03 -4.89
CA LYS A 58 6.25 -1.63 -6.21
C LYS A 58 4.95 -1.75 -6.99
N ILE A 59 3.88 -2.24 -6.37
CA ILE A 59 2.56 -2.42 -7.03
C ILE A 59 1.93 -1.07 -7.37
N LEU A 60 2.06 -0.11 -6.47
CA LEU A 60 1.52 1.24 -6.65
C LEU A 60 2.39 2.08 -7.59
N GLY A 61 3.60 1.63 -7.94
CA GLY A 61 4.53 2.35 -8.80
C GLY A 61 5.03 3.65 -8.15
N LEU A 62 5.17 3.63 -6.82
CA LEU A 62 5.68 4.73 -6.00
C LEU A 62 7.14 4.52 -5.61
N THR A 63 7.84 3.62 -6.31
CA THR A 63 9.29 3.51 -6.21
C THR A 63 9.93 4.84 -6.64
N PRO A 64 11.02 5.29 -5.98
CA PRO A 64 11.91 6.24 -6.62
C PRO A 64 12.46 5.70 -7.94
#